data_AF-A0A955ZDZ2-F1
#
_entry.id   AF-A0A955ZDZ2-F1
#
_cell.length_a   1.000
_cell.length_b   1.000
_cell.length_c   1.000
_cell.angle_alpha   90.00
_cell.angle_beta   90.00
_cell.angle_gamma   90.00
#
_symmetry.space_group_name_H-M   'P 1'
#
loop_
_entity.id
_entity.type
_entity.pdbx_description
1 polymer ?
#
loop_
_entity_poly.entity_id
_entity_poly.type
_entity_poly.pdbx_seq_one_letter_code
_entity_poly.pdbx_strand_id
1 'polypeptide(L)'
;MATPRVHPNDFVLADCEPEPVSERALVDTFACDACGEQFHGPPAGSGLFLWTRGEELRLEEPPLCEECAMKITIGALIKWESEEEEEG
;
A
#
# COMPACT_ATOMS: atom_id res chain seq x y z
N MET A 1 39.62 -23.13 9.60
CA MET A 1 38.29 -22.87 9.01
C MET A 1 37.75 -21.62 9.69
N ALA A 2 37.76 -20.48 9.00
CA ALA A 2 37.25 -19.21 9.54
C ALA A 2 35.79 -19.06 9.13
N THR A 3 34.91 -18.77 10.09
CA THR A 3 33.51 -18.43 9.81
C THR A 3 33.43 -17.01 9.26
N PRO A 4 32.69 -16.77 8.16
CA PRO A 4 32.48 -15.41 7.67
C PRO A 4 31.64 -14.63 8.68
N ARG A 5 32.10 -13.42 9.03
CA ARG A 5 31.32 -12.44 9.80
C ARG A 5 30.40 -11.71 8.82
N VAL A 6 29.10 -11.92 8.96
CA VAL A 6 28.08 -11.12 8.27
C VAL A 6 27.89 -9.82 9.05
N HIS A 7 27.93 -8.67 8.38
CA HIS A 7 27.80 -7.37 9.03
C HIS A 7 26.31 -7.08 9.29
N PRO A 8 25.91 -6.47 10.41
CA PRO A 8 24.50 -6.22 10.74
C PRO A 8 23.76 -5.29 9.77
N ASN A 9 24.45 -4.71 8.79
CA ASN A 9 23.89 -3.87 7.72
C ASN A 9 23.86 -4.57 6.35
N ASP A 10 24.12 -5.89 6.27
CA ASP A 10 23.91 -6.68 5.06
C ASP A 10 22.42 -7.05 4.87
N PHE A 11 21.51 -6.15 5.26
CA PHE A 11 20.11 -6.22 4.86
C PHE A 11 20.09 -5.79 3.40
N VAL A 12 20.22 -6.77 2.51
CA VAL A 12 19.99 -6.57 1.08
C VAL A 12 18.57 -6.03 0.98
N LEU A 13 18.46 -4.74 0.65
CA LEU A 13 17.24 -4.18 0.09
C LEU A 13 16.86 -5.12 -1.03
N ALA A 14 15.86 -5.97 -0.80
CA ALA A 14 15.31 -6.81 -1.84
C ALA A 14 15.09 -5.89 -3.04
N ASP A 15 15.71 -6.23 -4.17
CA ASP A 15 15.49 -5.55 -5.43
C ASP A 15 13.99 -5.63 -5.72
N CYS A 16 13.24 -4.61 -5.29
CA CYS A 16 11.86 -4.38 -5.70
C CYS A 16 11.93 -3.97 -7.17
N GLU A 17 12.15 -4.94 -8.05
CA GLU A 17 11.92 -4.74 -9.46
C GLU A 17 10.44 -4.37 -9.61
N PRO A 18 10.12 -3.18 -10.13
CA PRO A 18 8.73 -2.80 -10.30
C PRO A 18 8.12 -3.75 -11.33
N GLU A 19 7.15 -4.55 -10.89
CA GLU A 19 6.31 -5.36 -11.77
C GLU A 19 5.82 -4.48 -12.94
N PRO A 20 5.83 -4.99 -14.18
CA PRO A 20 5.48 -4.18 -15.33
C PRO A 20 4.01 -3.73 -15.21
N VAL A 21 3.82 -2.43 -14.99
CA VAL A 21 2.50 -1.80 -15.00
C VAL A 21 1.90 -2.03 -16.39
N SER A 22 0.78 -2.75 -16.47
CA SER A 22 0.18 -3.09 -17.77
C SER A 22 -0.13 -1.82 -18.56
N GLU A 23 0.13 -1.82 -19.87
CA GLU A 23 -0.14 -0.67 -20.76
C GLU A 23 -1.60 -0.17 -20.71
N ARG A 24 -2.53 -1.01 -20.23
CA ARG A 24 -3.95 -0.65 -20.02
C ARG A 24 -4.14 0.29 -18.82
N ALA A 25 -3.41 0.06 -17.73
CA ALA A 25 -3.52 0.88 -16.52
C ALA A 25 -3.07 2.35 -16.75
N LEU A 26 -2.31 2.62 -17.81
CA LEU A 26 -1.89 3.98 -18.18
C LEU A 26 -2.99 4.79 -18.89
N VAL A 27 -4.00 4.12 -19.46
CA VAL A 27 -5.12 4.74 -20.20
C VAL A 27 -6.47 4.56 -19.52
N ASP A 28 -6.51 3.79 -18.43
CA ASP A 28 -7.73 3.57 -17.67
C ASP A 28 -8.13 4.83 -16.87
N THR A 29 -9.44 5.00 -16.72
CA THR A 29 -10.04 6.04 -15.88
C THR A 29 -10.67 5.34 -14.69
N PHE A 30 -10.29 5.77 -13.50
CA PHE A 30 -10.78 5.21 -12.23
C PHE A 30 -11.58 6.27 -11.48
N ALA A 31 -12.52 5.83 -10.64
CA ALA A 31 -13.11 6.68 -9.62
C ALA A 31 -12.42 6.39 -8.29
N CYS A 32 -11.88 7.43 -7.65
CA CYS A 32 -11.23 7.30 -6.35
C CYS A 32 -12.26 6.88 -5.30
N ASP A 33 -11.97 5.82 -4.54
CA ASP A 33 -12.87 5.34 -3.49
C ASP A 33 -13.08 6.35 -2.35
N ALA A 34 -12.03 7.12 -2.04
CA ALA A 34 -12.07 8.05 -0.91
C ALA A 34 -12.80 9.37 -1.21
N CYS A 35 -12.59 9.96 -2.40
CA CYS A 35 -13.18 11.26 -2.75
C CYS A 35 -14.25 11.19 -3.84
N GLY A 36 -14.37 10.07 -4.56
CA GLY A 36 -15.29 9.89 -5.67
C GLY A 36 -14.87 10.55 -6.99
N GLU A 37 -13.76 11.29 -7.02
CA GLU A 37 -13.29 11.97 -8.23
C GLU A 37 -12.70 10.99 -9.24
N GLN A 38 -12.85 11.32 -10.53
CA GLN A 38 -12.24 10.55 -11.61
C GLN A 38 -10.78 10.94 -11.79
N PHE A 39 -9.90 9.95 -11.99
CA PHE A 39 -8.50 10.16 -12.29
C PHE A 39 -8.01 9.21 -13.39
N HIS A 40 -6.93 9.62 -14.06
CA HIS A 40 -6.33 8.87 -15.16
C HIS A 40 -4.97 8.32 -14.78
N GLY A 41 -4.63 7.16 -15.32
CA GLY A 41 -3.37 6.49 -15.04
C GLY A 41 -3.45 5.55 -13.84
N PRO A 42 -2.32 4.95 -13.46
CA PRO A 42 -2.30 3.90 -12.47
C PRO A 42 -2.70 4.44 -11.08
N PRO A 43 -3.50 3.70 -10.29
CA PRO A 43 -3.78 4.05 -8.90
C PRO A 43 -2.48 4.18 -8.10
N ALA A 44 -2.37 5.25 -7.32
CA ALA A 44 -1.21 5.48 -6.44
C ALA A 44 -1.27 4.62 -5.17
N GLY A 45 -2.41 4.00 -4.91
CA GLY A 45 -2.66 3.05 -3.84
C GLY A 45 -4.06 2.47 -3.97
N SER A 46 -4.41 1.58 -3.06
CA SER A 46 -5.74 0.98 -2.96
C SER A 46 -6.27 1.10 -1.53
N GLY A 47 -7.59 1.22 -1.42
CA GLY A 47 -8.31 0.89 -0.19
C GLY A 47 -8.39 -0.62 -0.01
N LEU A 48 -9.02 -1.06 1.08
CA LEU A 48 -9.32 -2.48 1.30
C LEU A 48 -10.72 -2.64 1.89
N PHE A 49 -11.64 -3.18 1.10
CA PHE A 49 -12.89 -3.72 1.62
C PHE A 49 -12.72 -5.21 1.89
N LEU A 50 -13.06 -5.61 3.12
CA LEU A 50 -12.99 -6.98 3.57
C LEU A 50 -14.36 -7.37 4.11
N TRP A 51 -14.87 -8.51 3.65
CA TRP A 51 -16.05 -9.11 4.24
C TRP A 51 -15.91 -10.61 4.37
N THR A 52 -16.58 -11.15 5.39
CA THR A 52 -16.60 -12.56 5.70
C THR A 52 -18.04 -13.08 5.69
N ARG A 53 -18.23 -14.30 5.17
CA ARG A 53 -19.52 -15.01 5.23
C ARG A 53 -19.26 -16.49 5.48
N GLY A 54 -19.39 -16.90 6.75
CA GLY A 54 -18.99 -18.26 7.14
C GLY A 54 -17.49 -18.42 6.94
N GLU A 55 -17.09 -19.37 6.08
CA GLU A 55 -15.68 -19.63 5.71
C GLU A 55 -15.22 -18.80 4.50
N GLU A 56 -16.13 -18.05 3.87
CA GLU A 56 -15.80 -17.20 2.73
C GLU A 56 -15.17 -15.89 3.22
N LEU A 57 -13.95 -15.60 2.75
CA LEU A 57 -13.29 -14.31 2.86
C LEU A 57 -13.23 -13.68 1.47
N ARG A 58 -13.69 -12.45 1.34
CA ARG A 58 -13.55 -11.67 0.11
C ARG A 58 -12.89 -10.34 0.40
N LEU A 59 -12.02 -9.96 -0.53
CA LEU A 59 -11.22 -8.76 -0.52
C LEU A 59 -11.48 -8.00 -1.82
N GLU A 60 -11.70 -6.70 -1.70
CA GLU A 60 -11.74 -5.76 -2.82
C GLU A 60 -10.74 -4.65 -2.53
N GLU A 61 -9.90 -4.34 -3.53
CA GLU A 61 -8.87 -3.31 -3.46
C GLU A 61 -9.26 -2.12 -4.35
N PRO A 62 -10.22 -1.28 -3.93
CA PRO A 62 -10.69 -0.19 -4.76
C PRO A 62 -9.60 0.88 -4.94
N PRO A 63 -9.52 1.53 -6.11
CA PRO A 63 -8.40 2.39 -6.46
C PRO A 63 -8.45 3.75 -5.75
N LEU A 64 -7.28 4.29 -5.41
CA LEU A 64 -7.13 5.62 -4.82
C LEU A 64 -6.32 6.54 -5.75
N CYS A 65 -6.72 7.80 -5.82
CA CYS A 65 -5.91 8.83 -6.44
C CYS A 65 -4.68 9.15 -5.59
N GLU A 66 -3.67 9.79 -6.19
CA GLU A 66 -2.40 10.17 -5.54
C GLU A 66 -2.60 10.93 -4.23
N GLU A 67 -3.47 11.94 -4.24
CA GLU A 67 -3.72 12.76 -3.07
C GLU A 67 -4.35 11.96 -1.91
N CYS A 68 -5.37 11.15 -2.20
CA CYS A 68 -6.06 10.36 -1.18
C CYS A 68 -5.17 9.25 -0.63
N ALA A 69 -4.44 8.54 -1.50
CA ALA A 69 -3.48 7.51 -1.07
C ALA A 69 -2.46 8.11 -0.09
N MET A 70 -1.83 9.23 -0.45
CA MET A 70 -0.84 9.90 0.40
C MET A 70 -1.43 10.36 1.74
N LYS A 71 -2.60 11.01 1.73
CA LYS A 71 -3.27 11.47 2.96
C LYS A 71 -3.58 10.32 3.92
N ILE A 72 -4.09 9.21 3.38
CA ILE A 72 -4.41 8.03 4.17
C ILE A 72 -3.14 7.43 4.77
N THR A 73 -2.07 7.26 3.98
CA THR A 73 -0.79 6.73 4.46
C THR A 73 -0.21 7.59 5.59
N ILE A 74 -0.16 8.92 5.40
CA ILE A 74 0.36 9.83 6.43
C ILE A 74 -0.52 9.79 7.68
N GLY A 75 -1.85 9.81 7.51
CA GLY A 75 -2.79 9.72 8.63
C GLY A 75 -2.64 8.43 9.44
N ALA A 76 -2.41 7.30 8.76
CA ALA A 76 -2.17 6.01 9.39
C ALA A 76 -0.86 6.00 10.21
N LEU A 77 0.23 6.54 9.65
CA LEU A 77 1.51 6.63 10.35
C LEU A 77 1.43 7.51 11.60
N ILE A 78 0.79 8.68 11.51
CA ILE A 78 0.61 9.58 12.66
C ILE A 78 -0.22 8.90 13.75
N LYS A 79 -1.30 8.22 13.36
CA LYS A 79 -2.17 7.51 14.30
C LYS A 79 -1.39 6.39 15.01
N TRP A 80 -0.60 5.62 14.29
CA TRP A 80 0.22 4.55 14.86
C TRP A 80 1.17 5.09 15.93
N GLU A 81 1.95 6.12 15.61
CA GLU A 81 2.88 6.73 16.57
C GLU A 81 2.16 7.25 17.82
N SER A 82 0.94 7.77 17.67
CA SER A 82 0.13 8.27 18.79
C SER A 82 -0.41 7.15 19.69
N GLU A 83 -0.75 5.99 19.11
CA GLU A 83 -1.22 4.82 19.87
C GLU A 83 -0.09 4.18 20.69
N GLU A 84 1.16 4.23 20.20
CA GLU A 84 2.33 3.73 20.93
C GLU A 84 2.73 4.60 22.12
N GLU A 85 2.39 5.89 22.14
CA GLU A 85 2.64 6.81 23.27
C GLU A 85 1.63 6.66 24.43
N GLU A 86 0.39 6.24 24.19
CA GLU A 86 -0.63 6.05 25.24
C GLU A 86 -0.46 4.74 26.03
N GLU A 87 0.27 3.76 25.50
CA GLU A 87 0.55 2.46 26.14
C GLU A 87 1.87 2.43 26.95
N GLY A 88 2.53 3.59 27.14
CA GLY A 88 3.83 3.74 27.82
C GLY A 88 3.79 4.30 29.25
#